data_AF-A0A4U1LXK5-F1
#
_entry.id   AF-A0A4U1LXK5-F1
#
_cell.length_a   1.000
_cell.length_b   1.000
_cell.length_c   1.000
_cell.angle_alpha   90.00
_cell.angle_beta   90.00
_cell.angle_gamma   90.00
#
_symmetry.space_group_name_H-M   'P 1'
#
loop_
_entity.id
_entity.type
_entity.pdbx_description
1 polymer ?
#
loop_
_entity_poly.entity_id
_entity_poly.type
_entity_poly.pdbx_seq_one_letter_code
_entity_poly.pdbx_strand_id
1 'polypeptide(L)'
;MSDSSNTILGILAGTAIGATLGILFAPDKGSSTRKKLVEESNHVVDNVANSATQLGNQIASSFTTKRSSLEHEVEALVSDASYKADDVISTLESKLKDLKARNKKLQAS
;
A
#
# COMPACT_ATOMS: atom_id res chain seq x y z
N MET A 1 -8.75 -4.85 21.02
CA MET A 1 -7.39 -5.00 20.44
C MET A 1 -7.46 -5.34 18.94
N SER A 2 -8.42 -4.79 18.19
CA SER A 2 -8.65 -5.08 16.77
C SER A 2 -7.83 -4.19 15.84
N ASP A 3 -7.56 -2.95 16.26
CA ASP A 3 -7.04 -1.91 15.36
C ASP A 3 -5.55 -2.13 15.01
N SER A 4 -4.79 -2.70 15.94
CA SER A 4 -3.38 -3.06 15.71
C SER A 4 -3.20 -4.15 14.65
N SER A 5 -4.15 -5.08 14.51
CA SER A 5 -4.04 -6.19 13.54
C SER A 5 -4.21 -5.71 12.10
N ASN A 6 -5.14 -4.77 11.87
CA ASN A 6 -5.39 -4.23 10.53
C ASN A 6 -4.25 -3.29 10.08
N THR A 7 -3.67 -2.51 10.99
CA THR A 7 -2.51 -1.68 10.68
C THR A 7 -1.28 -2.52 10.33
N ILE A 8 -1.01 -3.61 11.08
CA ILE A 8 0.13 -4.49 10.80
C ILE A 8 -0.04 -5.17 9.44
N LEU A 9 -1.25 -5.63 9.10
CA LEU A 9 -1.52 -6.24 7.80
C LEU A 9 -1.36 -5.23 6.64
N GLY A 10 -1.83 -3.99 6.83
CA GLY A 10 -1.65 -2.91 5.86
C GLY A 10 -0.18 -2.54 5.63
N ILE A 11 0.62 -2.45 6.70
CA ILE A 11 2.06 -2.19 6.61
C ILE A 11 2.77 -3.34 5.90
N LEU A 12 2.46 -4.59 6.23
CA LEU A 12 3.10 -5.74 5.61
C LEU A 12 2.79 -5.82 4.10
N ALA A 13 1.52 -5.63 3.73
CA ALA A 13 1.10 -5.60 2.34
C ALA A 13 1.75 -4.43 1.57
N GLY A 14 1.76 -3.23 2.16
CA GLY A 14 2.40 -2.05 1.56
C GLY A 14 3.91 -2.22 1.41
N THR A 15 4.57 -2.82 2.40
CA THR A 15 6.02 -3.07 2.37
C THR A 15 6.37 -4.13 1.32
N ALA A 16 5.58 -5.20 1.18
CA ALA A 16 5.82 -6.22 0.16
C ALA A 16 5.68 -5.65 -1.27
N ILE A 17 4.66 -4.82 -1.52
CA ILE A 17 4.49 -4.15 -2.81
C ILE A 17 5.62 -3.14 -3.06
N GLY A 18 5.97 -2.34 -2.05
CA GLY A 18 7.07 -1.38 -2.15
C GLY A 18 8.43 -2.03 -2.38
N ALA A 19 8.71 -3.14 -1.69
CA ALA A 19 9.95 -3.88 -1.83
C ALA A 19 10.05 -4.59 -3.18
N THR A 20 8.97 -5.20 -3.68
CA THR A 20 8.98 -5.84 -4.99
C THR A 20 9.23 -4.83 -6.11
N LEU A 21 8.58 -3.66 -6.05
CA LEU A 21 8.82 -2.57 -7.00
C LEU A 21 10.23 -1.97 -6.84
N GLY A 22 10.71 -1.78 -5.61
CA GLY A 22 12.05 -1.24 -5.34
C GLY A 22 13.17 -2.18 -5.81
N ILE A 23 12.99 -3.49 -5.63
CA ILE A 23 13.93 -4.51 -6.12
C ILE A 23 13.89 -4.60 -7.65
N LEU A 24 12.70 -4.54 -8.28
CA LEU A 24 12.56 -4.57 -9.73
C LEU A 24 13.15 -3.31 -10.39
N PHE A 25 13.07 -2.16 -9.71
CA PHE A 25 13.53 -0.87 -10.23
C PHE A 25 15.01 -0.57 -9.94
N ALA A 26 15.69 -1.33 -9.08
CA ALA A 26 17.11 -1.15 -8.74
C ALA A 26 18.00 -2.07 -9.61
N PRO A 27 18.53 -1.62 -10.77
CA PRO A 27 19.07 -2.52 -11.78
C PRO A 27 20.62 -2.58 -11.75
N ASP A 28 21.30 -1.80 -10.91
CA ASP A 28 22.74 -1.54 -11.06
C ASP A 28 23.60 -1.95 -9.83
N LYS A 29 24.79 -2.50 -10.11
CA LYS A 29 25.81 -2.80 -9.09
C LYS A 29 26.33 -1.50 -8.46
N GLY A 30 26.43 -1.48 -7.13
CA GLY A 30 26.83 -0.29 -6.37
C GLY A 30 28.18 0.33 -6.74
N SER A 31 29.12 -0.42 -7.35
CA SER A 31 30.38 0.14 -7.86
C SER A 31 30.17 1.08 -9.05
N SER A 32 29.29 0.69 -9.98
CA SER A 32 28.92 1.48 -11.16
C SER A 32 28.08 2.69 -10.75
N THR A 33 27.19 2.51 -9.78
CA THR A 33 26.36 3.60 -9.21
C THR A 33 27.22 4.65 -8.52
N ARG A 34 28.22 4.25 -7.73
CA ARG A 34 29.11 5.20 -7.05
C ARG A 34 29.96 6.00 -8.03
N LYS A 35 30.44 5.35 -9.11
CA LYS A 35 31.22 6.00 -10.16
C LYS A 35 30.36 6.98 -10.98
N LYS A 36 29.16 6.55 -11.38
CA LYS A 36 28.16 7.41 -12.03
C LYS A 36 27.73 8.58 -11.13
N LEU A 37 27.51 8.36 -9.83
CA LEU A 37 27.13 9.43 -8.89
C LEU A 37 28.17 10.54 -8.82
N VAL A 38 29.46 10.19 -8.78
CA VAL A 38 30.54 11.18 -8.67
C VAL A 38 30.67 12.02 -9.93
N GLU A 39 30.41 11.44 -11.10
CA GLU A 39 30.51 12.13 -12.40
C GLU A 39 29.25 12.97 -12.71
N GLU A 40 28.06 12.46 -12.35
CA GLU A 40 26.76 13.00 -12.74
C GLU A 40 26.07 13.82 -11.64
N SER A 41 26.63 13.91 -10.42
CA SER A 41 25.92 14.50 -9.28
C SER A 41 25.44 15.92 -9.51
N ASN A 42 26.25 16.79 -10.13
CA ASN A 42 25.86 18.20 -10.27
C ASN A 42 24.78 18.40 -11.36
N HIS A 43 24.85 17.66 -12.47
CA HIS A 43 23.85 17.76 -13.56
C HIS A 43 22.55 17.02 -13.23
N VAL A 44 22.64 15.87 -12.56
CA VAL A 44 21.47 15.08 -12.17
C VAL A 44 20.72 15.77 -11.03
N VAL A 45 21.41 16.37 -10.05
CA VAL A 45 20.72 17.06 -8.96
C VAL A 45 19.87 18.21 -9.47
N ASP A 46 20.37 19.06 -10.37
CA ASP A 46 19.59 20.17 -10.91
C ASP A 46 18.42 19.70 -11.79
N ASN A 47 18.63 18.67 -12.62
CA ASN A 47 17.56 18.11 -13.45
C ASN A 47 16.50 17.36 -12.64
N VAL A 48 16.92 16.63 -11.61
CA VAL A 48 16.01 15.92 -10.69
C VAL A 48 15.27 16.92 -9.81
N ALA A 49 15.93 17.95 -9.29
CA ALA A 49 15.27 18.97 -8.49
C ALA A 49 14.21 19.71 -9.33
N ASN A 50 14.54 20.14 -10.54
CA ASN A 50 13.56 20.78 -11.43
C ASN A 50 12.43 19.82 -11.82
N SER A 51 12.74 18.58 -12.19
CA SER A 51 11.72 17.58 -12.55
C SER A 51 10.83 17.23 -11.36
N ALA A 52 11.38 17.06 -10.16
CA ALA A 52 10.64 16.77 -8.94
C ALA A 52 9.75 17.94 -8.53
N THR A 53 10.24 19.17 -8.69
CA THR A 53 9.45 20.38 -8.41
C THR A 53 8.30 20.51 -9.41
N GLN A 54 8.54 20.23 -10.69
CA GLN A 54 7.52 20.25 -11.73
C GLN A 54 6.50 19.13 -11.54
N LEU A 55 6.94 17.92 -11.21
CA LEU A 55 6.07 16.78 -10.88
C LEU A 55 5.26 17.05 -9.63
N GLY A 56 5.88 17.61 -8.58
CA GLY A 56 5.24 18.02 -7.34
C GLY A 56 4.14 19.05 -7.59
N ASN A 57 4.41 20.05 -8.43
CA ASN A 57 3.41 21.05 -8.82
C ASN A 57 2.28 20.47 -9.69
N GLN A 58 2.60 19.56 -10.62
CA GLN A 58 1.58 18.86 -11.43
C GLN A 58 0.71 17.93 -10.59
N ILE A 59 1.31 17.20 -9.64
CA ILE A 59 0.59 16.37 -8.69
C ILE A 59 -0.25 17.26 -7.79
N ALA A 60 0.30 18.31 -7.18
CA ALA A 60 -0.45 19.21 -6.32
C ALA A 60 -1.66 19.82 -7.03
N SER A 61 -1.50 20.30 -8.27
CA SER A 61 -2.59 20.89 -9.07
C SER A 61 -3.61 19.85 -9.55
N SER A 62 -3.16 18.66 -9.96
CA SER A 62 -4.05 17.55 -10.33
C SER A 62 -4.80 17.01 -9.12
N PHE A 63 -4.14 17.00 -7.96
CA PHE A 63 -4.68 16.48 -6.70
C PHE A 63 -5.64 17.47 -6.06
N THR A 64 -5.44 18.79 -6.17
CA THR A 64 -6.46 19.77 -5.74
C THR A 64 -7.72 19.68 -6.59
N THR A 65 -7.57 19.55 -7.91
CA THR A 65 -8.71 19.40 -8.83
C THR A 65 -9.44 18.06 -8.62
N LYS A 66 -8.67 16.97 -8.48
CA LYS A 66 -9.23 15.64 -8.24
C LYS A 66 -9.65 15.40 -6.80
N ARG A 67 -9.23 16.22 -5.82
CA ARG A 67 -9.55 16.01 -4.40
C ARG A 67 -11.04 15.94 -4.16
N SER A 68 -11.79 16.89 -4.73
CA SER A 68 -13.24 16.93 -4.59
C SER A 68 -13.91 15.69 -5.19
N SER A 69 -13.41 15.18 -6.32
CA SER A 69 -13.90 13.93 -6.92
C SER A 69 -13.45 12.69 -6.14
N LEU A 70 -12.21 12.70 -5.64
CA LEU A 70 -11.63 11.63 -4.83
C LEU A 70 -12.34 11.50 -3.50
N GLU A 71 -12.70 12.60 -2.84
CA GLU A 71 -13.43 12.56 -1.57
C GLU A 71 -14.75 11.82 -1.76
N HIS A 72 -15.51 12.12 -2.81
CA HIS A 72 -16.74 11.39 -3.14
C HIS A 72 -16.50 9.92 -3.52
N GLU A 73 -15.50 9.62 -4.35
CA GLU A 73 -15.17 8.23 -4.73
C GLU A 73 -14.61 7.42 -3.54
N VAL A 74 -13.82 8.04 -2.66
CA VAL A 74 -13.26 7.42 -1.46
C VAL A 74 -14.36 7.17 -0.45
N GLU A 75 -15.28 8.09 -0.24
CA GLU A 75 -16.42 7.89 0.67
C GLU A 75 -17.31 6.73 0.17
N ALA A 76 -17.57 6.68 -1.15
CA ALA A 76 -18.30 5.58 -1.78
C ALA A 76 -17.54 4.25 -1.67
N LEU A 77 -16.24 4.23 -1.96
CA LEU A 77 -15.41 3.04 -1.85
C LEU A 77 -15.27 2.57 -0.40
N VAL A 78 -15.12 3.48 0.56
CA VAL A 78 -15.06 3.16 1.98
C VAL A 78 -16.39 2.60 2.45
N SER A 79 -17.51 3.16 2.01
CA SER A 79 -18.85 2.63 2.31
C SER A 79 -19.03 1.21 1.75
N ASP A 80 -18.70 0.99 0.48
CA ASP A 80 -18.80 -0.31 -0.18
C ASP A 80 -17.83 -1.33 0.40
N ALA A 81 -16.60 -0.92 0.70
CA ALA A 81 -15.60 -1.75 1.35
C ALA A 81 -16.02 -2.11 2.78
N SER A 82 -16.63 -1.19 3.53
CA SER A 82 -17.14 -1.46 4.88
C SER A 82 -18.28 -2.46 4.83
N TYR A 83 -19.24 -2.28 3.92
CA TYR A 83 -20.35 -3.23 3.74
C TYR A 83 -19.85 -4.62 3.33
N LYS A 84 -18.91 -4.70 2.38
CA LYS A 84 -18.28 -5.96 1.98
C LYS A 84 -17.43 -6.56 3.09
N ALA A 85 -16.73 -5.74 3.88
CA ALA A 85 -15.95 -6.20 5.01
C ALA A 85 -16.85 -6.79 6.08
N ASP A 86 -17.99 -6.17 6.41
CA ASP A 86 -18.96 -6.70 7.36
C ASP A 86 -19.55 -8.06 6.91
N ASP A 87 -19.88 -8.19 5.62
CA ASP A 87 -20.38 -9.47 5.07
C ASP A 87 -19.30 -10.57 5.10
N VAL A 88 -18.05 -10.21 4.79
CA VAL A 88 -16.89 -11.10 4.92
C VAL A 88 -16.66 -11.47 6.38
N ILE A 89 -16.71 -10.53 7.31
CA ILE A 89 -16.55 -10.77 8.75
C ILE A 89 -17.63 -11.73 9.25
N SER A 90 -18.90 -11.48 8.91
CA SER A 90 -20.02 -12.36 9.26
C SER A 90 -19.82 -13.79 8.71
N THR A 91 -19.38 -13.90 7.46
CA THR A 91 -19.06 -15.20 6.83
C THR A 91 -17.89 -15.89 7.53
N LEU A 92 -16.86 -15.14 7.91
CA LEU A 92 -15.72 -15.65 8.66
C LEU A 92 -16.15 -16.11 10.05
N GLU A 93 -16.94 -15.35 10.80
CA GLU A 93 -17.45 -15.73 12.12
C GLU A 93 -18.29 -17.00 12.07
N SER A 94 -19.18 -17.11 11.07
CA SER A 94 -19.97 -18.31 10.82
C SER A 94 -19.08 -19.53 10.56
N LYS A 95 -18.10 -19.39 9.66
CA LYS A 95 -17.11 -20.46 9.39
C LYS A 95 -16.27 -20.78 10.62
N LEU A 96 -15.84 -19.79 11.40
CA LEU A 96 -15.01 -19.98 12.59
C LEU A 96 -15.80 -20.71 13.69
N LYS A 97 -17.08 -20.38 13.86
CA LYS A 97 -17.99 -21.10 14.76
C LYS A 97 -18.17 -22.55 14.30
N ASP A 98 -18.33 -22.79 13.01
CA ASP A 98 -18.46 -24.14 12.45
C ASP A 98 -17.14 -24.93 12.62
N LEU A 99 -15.98 -24.32 12.35
CA LEU A 99 -14.68 -24.91 12.59
C LEU A 99 -14.45 -25.22 14.08
N LYS A 100 -14.83 -24.32 14.99
CA LYS A 100 -14.70 -24.51 16.44
C LYS A 100 -15.61 -25.63 16.94
N ALA A 101 -16.84 -25.73 16.42
CA ALA A 101 -17.76 -26.82 16.74
C ALA A 101 -17.25 -28.17 16.21
N ARG A 102 -16.73 -28.21 14.98
CA ARG A 102 -16.09 -29.39 14.40
C ARG A 102 -14.85 -29.81 15.19
N ASN A 103 -14.01 -28.86 15.59
CA ASN A 103 -12.82 -29.13 16.40
C ASN A 103 -13.20 -29.70 17.78
N LYS A 104 -14.22 -29.15 18.45
CA LYS A 104 -14.72 -29.67 19.73
C LYS A 104 -15.30 -31.09 19.60
N LYS A 105 -15.98 -31.41 18.49
CA LYS A 105 -16.45 -32.78 18.20
C LYS A 105 -15.28 -33.76 17.99
N LEU A 106 -14.20 -33.31 17.34
CA LEU A 106 -12.99 -34.12 17.14
C LEU A 106 -12.18 -34.31 18.43
N GLN A 107 -12.26 -33.39 19.40
CA GLN A 107 -11.58 -33.51 20.69
C GLN A 107 -12.37 -34.31 21.74
N ALA A 108 -13.67 -34.52 21.52
CA ALA A 108 -14.55 -35.30 22.41
C ALA A 108 -14.76 -36.75 21.95
N SER A 109 -14.13 -37.14 20.84
CA SER A 109 -14.05 -38.50 20.31
C SER A 109 -12.63 -39.03 20.45
#